data_AF-A0A0F9R8A7-F1
#
_entry.id   AF-A0A0F9R8A7-F1
#
_cell.length_a   1.000
_cell.length_b   1.000
_cell.length_c   1.000
_cell.angle_alpha   90.00
_cell.angle_beta   90.00
_cell.angle_gamma   90.00
#
_symmetry.space_group_name_H-M   'P 1'
#
loop_
_entity.id
_entity.type
_entity.pdbx_description
1 polymer ?
#
loop_
_entity_poly.entity_id
_entity_poly.type
_entity_poly.pdbx_seq_one_letter_code
_entity_poly.pdbx_strand_id
1 'polypeptide(L)'
;MFGYIILRDIPKQLVQLDLLYFPIKGGFRGFSEVSPGPHYVSIEVNDEMHEGFWCWVKPGEATIKVYDYEDNIFKDDDSENEAHFKILATSGAMNHVLIPATVSNFNSVSQWKKLTSDIGSDDFPPVLHQEVPMVLPLDINPDEISEWYITKFKSRFEQAFNDTHRKNVVSFLEEFEYAFLKYIVRQKDEIALNRWMNLIQTVYNAGERGVESAPDLFIKFVYIVKHQFNLLKNEDLQPNTKLIAGVEKIIEDMYDVGTVKLKEHAQDFEIYLIDRGLLKSHKLTFN
;
A
#
# COMPACT_ATOMS: atom_id res chain seq x y z
N MET A 1 5.32 -11.02 -19.95
CA MET A 1 4.33 -12.11 -19.99
C MET A 1 3.28 -11.78 -18.93
N PHE A 2 2.00 -11.87 -19.27
CA PHE A 2 0.88 -11.54 -18.38
C PHE A 2 0.33 -12.80 -17.70
N GLY A 3 -0.49 -12.62 -16.65
CA GLY A 3 -1.28 -13.69 -16.03
C GLY A 3 -2.79 -13.51 -16.24
N TYR A 4 -3.56 -14.30 -15.53
CA TYR A 4 -5.02 -14.37 -15.63
C TYR A 4 -5.66 -14.41 -14.23
N ILE A 5 -6.86 -13.85 -14.12
CA ILE A 5 -7.72 -14.01 -12.95
C ILE A 5 -9.07 -14.52 -13.44
N ILE A 6 -9.48 -15.69 -12.99
CA ILE A 6 -10.75 -16.30 -13.36
C ILE A 6 -11.69 -16.26 -12.17
N LEU A 7 -12.90 -15.75 -12.42
CA LEU A 7 -13.95 -15.60 -11.43
C LEU A 7 -15.13 -16.47 -11.80
N ARG A 8 -15.51 -17.34 -10.86
CA ARG A 8 -16.62 -18.27 -11.01
C ARG A 8 -17.75 -17.91 -10.08
N ASP A 9 -18.96 -18.16 -10.58
CA ASP A 9 -20.21 -18.06 -9.83
C ASP A 9 -20.40 -16.70 -9.14
N ILE A 10 -19.94 -15.62 -9.80
CA ILE A 10 -20.12 -14.25 -9.34
C ILE A 10 -21.46 -13.66 -9.81
N PRO A 11 -22.06 -12.72 -9.05
CA PRO A 11 -23.15 -11.89 -9.54
C PRO A 11 -22.74 -11.10 -10.78
N LYS A 12 -23.70 -10.81 -11.66
CA LYS A 12 -23.48 -10.19 -12.97
C LYS A 12 -23.78 -8.69 -12.96
N GLN A 13 -23.19 -7.95 -12.03
CA GLN A 13 -23.39 -6.51 -11.89
C GLN A 13 -22.10 -5.73 -12.13
N LEU A 14 -21.21 -5.69 -11.14
CA LEU A 14 -19.95 -4.96 -11.19
C LEU A 14 -18.83 -5.79 -10.58
N VAL A 15 -17.64 -5.71 -11.16
CA VAL A 15 -16.41 -6.28 -10.59
C VAL A 15 -15.35 -5.18 -10.51
N GLN A 16 -14.63 -5.15 -9.41
CA GLN A 16 -13.47 -4.31 -9.20
C GLN A 16 -12.20 -5.15 -9.38
N LEU A 17 -11.24 -4.63 -10.14
CA LEU A 17 -9.86 -5.10 -10.14
C LEU A 17 -8.99 -3.89 -9.81
N ASP A 18 -8.29 -3.96 -8.69
CA ASP A 18 -7.47 -2.89 -8.14
C ASP A 18 -8.28 -1.61 -7.92
N LEU A 19 -7.98 -0.53 -8.65
CA LEU A 19 -8.71 0.74 -8.61
C LEU A 19 -9.75 0.88 -9.73
N LEU A 20 -9.93 -0.15 -10.57
CA LEU A 20 -10.79 -0.12 -11.75
C LEU A 20 -12.08 -0.89 -11.49
N TYR A 21 -13.18 -0.36 -12.02
CA TYR A 21 -14.51 -0.97 -11.94
C TYR A 21 -14.99 -1.33 -13.35
N PHE A 22 -15.50 -2.55 -13.50
CA PHE A 22 -15.94 -3.10 -14.77
C PHE A 22 -17.39 -3.58 -14.65
N PRO A 23 -18.33 -3.01 -15.43
CA PRO A 23 -19.69 -3.53 -15.49
C PRO A 23 -19.67 -4.90 -16.17
N ILE A 24 -20.26 -5.89 -15.50
CA ILE A 24 -20.29 -7.26 -16.00
C ILE A 24 -21.36 -7.36 -17.09
N LYS A 25 -20.97 -7.90 -18.26
CA LYS A 25 -21.88 -8.15 -19.38
C LYS A 25 -21.77 -9.61 -19.84
N GLY A 26 -22.92 -10.23 -20.11
CA GLY A 26 -22.99 -11.53 -20.77
C GLY A 26 -22.30 -12.67 -20.02
N GLY A 27 -21.35 -13.33 -20.70
CA GLY A 27 -20.64 -14.53 -20.24
C GLY A 27 -19.31 -14.27 -19.54
N PHE A 28 -19.09 -13.07 -18.99
CA PHE A 28 -17.86 -12.69 -18.27
C PHE A 28 -17.35 -13.78 -17.30
N ARG A 29 -16.04 -14.05 -17.35
CA ARG A 29 -15.36 -15.05 -16.50
C ARG A 29 -14.10 -14.51 -15.81
N GLY A 30 -13.82 -13.21 -15.89
CA GLY A 30 -12.65 -12.61 -15.25
C GLY A 30 -11.77 -11.80 -16.22
N PHE A 31 -10.48 -11.81 -15.97
CA PHE A 31 -9.50 -10.93 -16.58
C PHE A 31 -8.37 -11.70 -17.24
N SER A 32 -8.00 -11.28 -18.44
CA SER A 32 -6.77 -11.66 -19.14
C SER A 32 -5.79 -10.50 -19.13
N GLU A 33 -4.55 -10.78 -19.53
CA GLU A 33 -3.51 -9.76 -19.61
C GLU A 33 -3.31 -9.01 -18.29
N VAL A 34 -3.44 -9.71 -17.16
CA VAL A 34 -3.22 -9.12 -15.84
C VAL A 34 -1.71 -8.99 -15.64
N SER A 35 -1.25 -7.81 -15.24
CA SER A 35 0.17 -7.60 -14.97
C SER A 35 0.63 -8.50 -13.82
N PRO A 36 1.86 -9.02 -13.82
CA PRO A 36 2.36 -9.76 -12.65
C PRO A 36 2.47 -8.85 -11.43
N GLY A 37 2.20 -9.39 -10.25
CA GLY A 37 2.25 -8.67 -8.98
C GLY A 37 0.99 -8.85 -8.12
N PRO A 38 0.85 -8.03 -7.06
CA PRO A 38 -0.30 -8.09 -6.18
C PRO A 38 -1.52 -7.42 -6.81
N HIS A 39 -2.70 -8.00 -6.59
CA HIS A 39 -3.97 -7.51 -7.08
C HIS A 39 -5.06 -7.67 -6.04
N TYR A 40 -6.04 -6.76 -6.06
CA TYR A 40 -7.26 -6.85 -5.28
C TYR A 40 -8.46 -7.03 -6.20
N VAL A 41 -9.34 -7.98 -5.88
CA VAL A 41 -10.55 -8.22 -6.66
C VAL A 41 -11.75 -8.23 -5.75
N SER A 42 -12.77 -7.46 -6.10
CA SER A 42 -14.06 -7.44 -5.40
C SER A 42 -15.21 -7.44 -6.41
N ILE A 43 -16.41 -7.72 -5.94
CA ILE A 43 -17.65 -7.78 -6.73
C ILE A 43 -18.75 -7.01 -6.01
N GLU A 44 -19.71 -6.52 -6.77
CA GLU A 44 -20.94 -5.95 -6.22
C GLU A 44 -21.95 -7.07 -5.96
N VAL A 45 -22.44 -7.12 -4.72
CA VAL A 45 -23.45 -8.06 -4.24
C VAL A 45 -24.52 -7.24 -3.53
N ASN A 46 -25.76 -7.31 -3.99
CA ASN A 46 -26.89 -6.54 -3.44
C ASN A 46 -26.62 -5.03 -3.39
N ASP A 47 -26.13 -4.46 -4.50
CA ASP A 47 -25.82 -3.03 -4.67
C ASP A 47 -24.73 -2.48 -3.71
N GLU A 48 -23.94 -3.37 -3.09
CA GLU A 48 -22.78 -3.02 -2.28
C GLU A 48 -21.52 -3.79 -2.71
N MET A 49 -20.36 -3.12 -2.66
CA MET A 49 -19.07 -3.77 -2.93
C MET A 49 -18.69 -4.71 -1.78
N HIS A 50 -18.68 -6.00 -2.09
CA HIS A 50 -18.36 -7.09 -1.17
C HIS A 50 -16.89 -7.06 -0.71
N GLU A 51 -16.57 -7.78 0.37
CA GLU A 51 -15.18 -8.05 0.70
C GLU A 51 -14.51 -8.88 -0.39
N GLY A 52 -13.52 -8.28 -1.04
CA GLY A 52 -12.76 -8.93 -2.07
C GLY A 52 -11.72 -9.90 -1.53
N PHE A 53 -10.85 -10.34 -2.42
CA PHE A 53 -9.64 -11.09 -2.06
C PHE A 53 -8.41 -10.42 -2.64
N TRP A 54 -7.30 -10.60 -1.94
CA TRP A 54 -5.97 -10.27 -2.44
C TRP A 54 -5.37 -11.50 -3.11
N CYS A 55 -4.67 -11.32 -4.22
CA CYS A 55 -3.92 -12.40 -4.86
C CYS A 55 -2.62 -11.89 -5.48
N TRP A 56 -1.65 -12.80 -5.61
CA TRP A 56 -0.43 -12.56 -6.36
C TRP A 56 -0.51 -13.23 -7.72
N VAL A 57 -0.47 -12.45 -8.80
CA VAL A 57 -0.52 -12.97 -10.17
C VAL A 57 0.89 -13.21 -10.68
N LYS A 58 1.18 -14.45 -11.08
CA LYS A 58 2.46 -14.82 -11.71
C LYS A 58 2.36 -14.78 -13.25
N PRO A 59 3.46 -14.53 -13.96
CA PRO A 59 3.47 -14.55 -15.42
C PRO A 59 3.08 -15.92 -15.96
N GLY A 60 2.10 -15.98 -16.87
CA GLY A 60 1.64 -17.23 -17.50
C GLY A 60 0.79 -18.12 -16.60
N GLU A 61 0.46 -17.69 -15.39
CA GLU A 61 -0.40 -18.44 -14.47
C GLU A 61 -1.80 -17.83 -14.39
N ALA A 62 -2.76 -18.64 -13.92
CA ALA A 62 -4.13 -18.22 -13.68
C ALA A 62 -4.50 -18.44 -12.21
N THR A 63 -5.03 -17.39 -11.58
CA THR A 63 -5.66 -17.44 -10.26
C THR A 63 -7.15 -17.69 -10.45
N ILE A 64 -7.71 -18.70 -9.79
CA ILE A 64 -9.14 -19.05 -9.89
C ILE A 64 -9.77 -18.82 -8.53
N LYS A 65 -10.87 -18.10 -8.50
CA LYS A 65 -11.70 -17.95 -7.30
C LYS A 65 -13.16 -18.19 -7.64
N VAL A 66 -13.84 -18.89 -6.75
CA VAL A 66 -15.29 -19.11 -6.78
C VAL A 66 -15.91 -18.27 -5.68
N TYR A 67 -17.01 -17.59 -5.99
CA TYR A 67 -17.80 -16.92 -4.97
C TYR A 67 -18.78 -17.91 -4.31
N ASP A 68 -18.70 -18.02 -2.99
CA ASP A 68 -19.64 -18.80 -2.20
C ASP A 68 -20.78 -17.90 -1.72
N TYR A 69 -22.00 -18.19 -2.14
CA TYR A 69 -23.19 -17.43 -1.77
C TYR A 69 -23.70 -17.74 -0.35
N GLU A 70 -23.35 -18.91 0.21
CA GLU A 70 -23.78 -19.30 1.56
C GLU A 70 -22.94 -18.58 2.61
N ASP A 71 -21.62 -18.65 2.45
CA ASP A 71 -20.66 -18.03 3.37
C ASP A 71 -20.32 -16.58 3.01
N ASN A 72 -20.74 -16.11 1.84
CA ASN A 72 -20.50 -14.77 1.33
C ASN A 72 -18.98 -14.45 1.28
N ILE A 73 -18.20 -15.37 0.72
CA ILE A 73 -16.73 -15.25 0.62
C ILE A 73 -16.22 -15.78 -0.72
N PHE A 74 -15.03 -15.34 -1.12
CA PHE A 74 -14.28 -15.99 -2.19
C PHE A 74 -13.47 -17.16 -1.65
N LYS A 75 -13.56 -18.31 -2.30
CA LYS A 75 -12.77 -19.52 -2.00
C LYS A 75 -12.01 -20.02 -3.21
N ASP A 76 -10.99 -20.83 -2.93
CA ASP A 76 -10.36 -21.64 -3.96
C ASP A 76 -11.36 -22.66 -4.50
N ASP A 77 -11.21 -22.99 -5.78
CA ASP A 77 -12.04 -24.00 -6.43
C ASP A 77 -11.52 -25.41 -6.07
N ASP A 78 -12.27 -26.45 -6.44
CA ASP A 78 -11.69 -27.79 -6.34
C ASP A 78 -10.53 -27.97 -7.33
N SER A 79 -9.60 -28.86 -7.00
CA SER A 79 -8.35 -29.02 -7.75
C SER A 79 -8.55 -29.41 -9.21
N GLU A 80 -9.63 -30.14 -9.52
CA GLU A 80 -9.93 -30.58 -10.90
C GLU A 80 -10.41 -29.38 -11.73
N ASN A 81 -11.36 -28.62 -11.19
CA ASN A 81 -11.83 -27.40 -11.82
C ASN A 81 -10.74 -26.34 -11.95
N GLU A 82 -9.90 -26.14 -10.93
CA GLU A 82 -8.76 -25.23 -11.04
C GLU A 82 -7.85 -25.62 -12.20
N ALA A 83 -7.46 -26.89 -12.30
CA ALA A 83 -6.60 -27.37 -13.37
C ALA A 83 -7.26 -27.17 -14.75
N HIS A 84 -8.56 -27.46 -14.86
CA HIS A 84 -9.32 -27.26 -16.08
C HIS A 84 -9.35 -25.78 -16.51
N PHE A 85 -9.71 -24.87 -15.62
CA PHE A 85 -9.79 -23.44 -15.92
C PHE A 85 -8.41 -22.80 -16.14
N LYS A 86 -7.35 -23.28 -15.48
CA LYS A 86 -5.96 -22.88 -15.77
C LYS A 86 -5.61 -23.17 -17.23
N ILE A 87 -5.93 -24.38 -17.71
CA ILE A 87 -5.67 -24.77 -19.11
C ILE A 87 -6.49 -23.92 -20.08
N LEU A 88 -7.78 -23.71 -19.81
CA LEU A 88 -8.65 -22.93 -20.68
C LEU A 88 -8.22 -21.45 -20.78
N ALA A 89 -7.79 -20.85 -19.68
CA ALA A 89 -7.30 -19.48 -19.65
C ALA A 89 -5.98 -19.35 -20.42
N THR A 90 -5.00 -20.20 -20.12
CA THR A 90 -3.65 -20.13 -20.69
C THR A 90 -3.60 -20.54 -22.16
N SER A 91 -4.50 -21.40 -22.62
CA SER A 91 -4.65 -21.76 -24.05
C SER A 91 -5.35 -20.67 -24.89
N GLY A 92 -5.95 -19.67 -24.25
CA GLY A 92 -6.72 -18.61 -24.92
C GLY A 92 -8.15 -19.00 -25.30
N ALA A 93 -8.61 -20.20 -24.95
CA ALA A 93 -9.98 -20.66 -25.21
C ALA A 93 -11.04 -19.74 -24.56
N MET A 94 -10.69 -19.07 -23.46
CA MET A 94 -11.56 -18.15 -22.73
C MET A 94 -11.44 -16.68 -23.16
N ASN A 95 -10.59 -16.30 -24.11
CA ASN A 95 -10.31 -14.89 -24.40
C ASN A 95 -11.56 -14.05 -24.73
N HIS A 96 -12.60 -14.66 -25.30
CA HIS A 96 -13.87 -13.99 -25.63
C HIS A 96 -14.76 -13.68 -24.41
N VAL A 97 -14.47 -14.27 -23.25
CA VAL A 97 -15.18 -14.04 -21.97
C VAL A 97 -14.31 -13.38 -20.90
N LEU A 98 -13.07 -13.02 -21.24
CA LEU A 98 -12.14 -12.34 -20.35
C LEU A 98 -11.92 -10.89 -20.79
N ILE A 99 -11.82 -9.98 -19.84
CA ILE A 99 -11.47 -8.59 -20.11
C ILE A 99 -9.94 -8.43 -20.08
N PRO A 100 -9.30 -7.90 -21.13
CA PRO A 100 -7.87 -7.59 -21.11
C PRO A 100 -7.60 -6.40 -20.18
N ALA A 101 -7.15 -6.69 -18.96
CA ALA A 101 -7.06 -5.70 -17.89
C ALA A 101 -5.95 -4.65 -18.14
N THR A 102 -4.74 -5.09 -18.52
CA THR A 102 -3.60 -4.17 -18.63
C THR A 102 -3.66 -3.31 -19.88
N VAL A 103 -3.84 -3.90 -21.06
CA VAL A 103 -3.70 -3.17 -22.33
C VAL A 103 -4.78 -2.08 -22.47
N SER A 104 -6.00 -2.36 -22.03
CA SER A 104 -7.10 -1.39 -22.08
C SER A 104 -7.02 -0.30 -21.02
N ASN A 105 -6.21 -0.47 -19.96
CA ASN A 105 -6.17 0.43 -18.80
C ASN A 105 -4.75 0.80 -18.37
N PHE A 106 -3.85 1.00 -19.35
CA PHE A 106 -2.41 1.15 -19.12
C PHE A 106 -2.05 2.17 -18.02
N ASN A 107 -2.69 3.35 -18.03
CA ASN A 107 -2.38 4.41 -17.05
C ASN A 107 -2.73 4.00 -15.62
N SER A 108 -3.91 3.41 -15.40
CA SER A 108 -4.35 2.95 -14.08
C SER A 108 -3.52 1.77 -13.59
N VAL A 109 -3.14 0.85 -14.48
CA VAL A 109 -2.26 -0.28 -14.15
C VAL A 109 -0.84 0.21 -13.84
N SER A 110 -0.34 1.21 -14.56
CA SER A 110 0.95 1.85 -14.28
C SER A 110 0.93 2.56 -12.91
N GLN A 111 -0.19 3.20 -12.57
CA GLN A 111 -0.37 3.78 -11.24
C GLN A 111 -0.40 2.70 -10.15
N TRP A 112 -1.14 1.61 -10.36
CA TRP A 112 -1.16 0.48 -9.43
C TRP A 112 0.24 -0.08 -9.16
N LYS A 113 1.03 -0.31 -10.21
CA LYS A 113 2.42 -0.78 -10.08
C LYS A 113 3.32 0.15 -9.25
N LYS A 114 3.06 1.46 -9.29
CA LYS A 114 3.80 2.44 -8.47
C LYS A 114 3.37 2.42 -7.01
N LEU A 115 2.14 1.99 -6.72
CA LEU A 115 1.60 1.87 -5.36
C LEU A 115 1.94 0.54 -4.70
N THR A 116 2.33 -0.46 -5.50
CA THR A 116 2.70 -1.81 -5.06
C THR A 116 4.16 -2.11 -5.37
N SER A 117 5.01 -1.08 -5.39
CA SER A 117 6.35 -1.17 -5.95
C SER A 117 7.33 -1.93 -5.06
N ASP A 118 7.07 -1.93 -3.75
CA ASP A 118 7.88 -2.60 -2.74
C ASP A 118 7.20 -3.86 -2.17
N ILE A 119 5.91 -4.11 -2.46
CA ILE A 119 5.19 -5.36 -2.09
C ILE A 119 5.79 -6.59 -2.78
N GLY A 120 6.43 -7.48 -2.00
CA GLY A 120 6.97 -8.76 -2.43
C GLY A 120 5.98 -9.94 -2.38
N SER A 121 6.37 -11.07 -2.99
CA SER A 121 5.53 -12.27 -3.09
C SER A 121 5.58 -13.21 -1.89
N ASP A 122 6.67 -13.16 -1.12
CA ASP A 122 7.01 -14.22 -0.18
C ASP A 122 6.06 -14.28 1.02
N ASP A 123 5.63 -13.11 1.50
CA ASP A 123 4.71 -12.95 2.64
C ASP A 123 3.45 -12.16 2.25
N PHE A 124 2.92 -12.40 1.05
CA PHE A 124 1.74 -11.68 0.54
C PHE A 124 0.41 -12.31 1.01
N PRO A 125 -0.57 -11.51 1.51
CA PRO A 125 -0.48 -10.07 1.75
C PRO A 125 0.34 -9.71 3.01
N PRO A 126 1.04 -8.56 3.02
CA PRO A 126 1.81 -8.12 4.18
C PRO A 126 0.98 -8.02 5.46
N VAL A 127 1.59 -8.35 6.60
CA VAL A 127 0.95 -8.25 7.91
C VAL A 127 0.83 -6.78 8.34
N LEU A 128 -0.37 -6.38 8.77
CA LEU A 128 -0.58 -5.10 9.44
C LEU A 128 -0.31 -5.24 10.94
N HIS A 129 0.89 -4.85 11.37
CA HIS A 129 1.31 -4.90 12.76
C HIS A 129 0.54 -3.86 13.60
N GLN A 130 0.23 -4.24 14.84
CA GLN A 130 -0.29 -3.31 15.82
C GLN A 130 0.86 -2.56 16.49
N GLU A 131 0.71 -1.25 16.67
CA GLU A 131 1.66 -0.50 17.48
C GLU A 131 1.48 -0.85 18.96
N VAL A 132 2.57 -1.26 19.59
CA VAL A 132 2.64 -1.40 21.04
C VAL A 132 3.42 -0.20 21.55
N PRO A 133 2.77 0.84 22.10
CA PRO A 133 3.49 1.99 22.62
C PRO A 133 4.40 1.55 23.77
N MET A 134 5.62 2.08 23.80
CA MET A 134 6.46 1.93 24.98
C MET A 134 5.79 2.54 26.21
N VAL A 135 5.51 1.70 27.20
CA VAL A 135 4.97 2.09 28.50
C VAL A 135 6.09 2.00 29.53
N LEU A 136 6.17 3.00 30.41
CA LEU A 136 7.06 2.94 31.56
C LEU A 136 6.69 1.72 32.43
N PRO A 137 7.65 0.91 32.90
CA PRO A 137 7.35 -0.20 33.81
C PRO A 137 6.61 0.31 35.05
N LEU A 138 5.56 -0.39 35.47
CA LEU A 138 4.70 0.03 36.60
C LEU A 138 5.45 0.03 37.94
N ASP A 139 6.53 -0.73 38.03
CA ASP A 139 7.35 -0.97 39.20
C ASP A 139 8.69 -0.20 39.18
N ILE A 140 8.90 0.69 38.20
CA ILE A 140 10.14 1.47 38.14
C ILE A 140 10.26 2.42 39.34
N ASN A 141 11.44 2.48 39.93
CA ASN A 141 11.73 3.46 40.97
C ASN A 141 11.70 4.88 40.36
N PRO A 142 11.03 5.87 40.99
CA PRO A 142 11.04 7.25 40.53
C PRO A 142 12.43 7.82 40.18
N ASP A 143 13.47 7.42 40.90
CA ASP A 143 14.85 7.87 40.66
C ASP A 143 15.48 7.27 39.38
N GLU A 144 14.94 6.16 38.86
CA GLU A 144 15.42 5.45 37.67
C GLU A 144 14.71 5.86 36.38
N ILE A 145 13.62 6.65 36.48
CA ILE A 145 12.80 7.07 35.32
C ILE A 145 13.65 7.80 34.27
N SER A 146 14.51 8.74 34.71
CA SER A 146 15.38 9.51 33.81
C SER A 146 16.35 8.62 33.06
N GLU A 147 16.98 7.66 33.76
CA GLU A 147 17.92 6.72 33.14
C GLU A 147 17.21 5.80 32.14
N TRP A 148 15.99 5.36 32.46
CA TRP A 148 15.18 4.57 31.53
C TRP A 148 14.83 5.35 30.26
N TYR A 149 14.46 6.63 30.37
CA TYR A 149 14.23 7.48 29.19
C TYR A 149 15.48 7.69 28.34
N ILE A 150 16.67 7.66 28.95
CA ILE A 150 17.92 7.86 28.21
C ILE A 150 18.39 6.55 27.54
N THR A 151 18.21 5.41 28.23
CA THR A 151 18.86 4.16 27.83
C THR A 151 17.93 3.14 27.18
N LYS A 152 16.62 3.22 27.46
CA LYS A 152 15.62 2.24 27.00
C LYS A 152 14.56 2.84 26.11
N PHE A 153 14.17 4.09 26.33
CA PHE A 153 13.13 4.71 25.52
C PHE A 153 13.56 4.81 24.06
N LYS A 154 12.74 4.20 23.20
CA LYS A 154 12.86 4.24 21.75
C LYS A 154 11.81 5.18 21.20
N SER A 155 12.19 6.00 20.25
CA SER A 155 11.25 6.73 19.40
C SER A 155 10.27 5.79 18.70
N ARG A 156 9.15 6.33 18.21
CA ARG A 156 8.19 5.56 17.41
C ARG A 156 8.84 4.98 16.16
N PHE A 157 9.73 5.76 15.53
CA PHE A 157 10.55 5.31 14.41
C PHE A 157 11.37 4.08 14.76
N GLU A 158 12.10 4.09 15.88
CA GLU A 158 12.91 2.94 16.27
C GLU A 158 12.05 1.72 16.62
N GLN A 159 10.88 1.89 17.25
CA GLN A 159 9.98 0.77 17.55
C GLN A 159 9.41 0.15 16.26
N ALA A 160 8.93 0.97 15.32
CA ALA A 160 8.40 0.48 14.06
C ALA A 160 9.52 -0.10 13.18
N PHE A 161 10.54 0.69 12.87
CA PHE A 161 11.57 0.29 11.92
C PHE A 161 12.55 -0.74 12.49
N ASN A 162 13.09 -0.53 13.71
CA ASN A 162 14.11 -1.42 14.25
C ASN A 162 13.50 -2.68 14.88
N ASP A 163 12.43 -2.55 15.66
CA ASP A 163 11.90 -3.69 16.41
C ASP A 163 10.91 -4.49 15.57
N THR A 164 9.92 -3.83 14.97
CA THR A 164 8.88 -4.50 14.16
C THR A 164 9.45 -5.00 12.84
N HIS A 165 10.12 -4.13 12.09
CA HIS A 165 10.66 -4.45 10.75
C HIS A 165 12.12 -4.86 10.74
N ARG A 166 12.79 -4.98 11.90
CA ARG A 166 14.18 -5.47 12.01
C ARG A 166 15.16 -4.69 11.12
N LYS A 167 14.95 -3.39 10.98
CA LYS A 167 15.71 -2.48 10.09
C LYS A 167 15.63 -2.85 8.61
N ASN A 168 14.62 -3.61 8.20
CA ASN A 168 14.41 -3.99 6.82
C ASN A 168 13.51 -2.94 6.13
N VAL A 169 14.13 -2.17 5.23
CA VAL A 169 13.45 -1.15 4.42
C VAL A 169 12.31 -1.75 3.60
N VAL A 170 12.51 -2.92 3.01
CA VAL A 170 11.49 -3.60 2.19
C VAL A 170 10.29 -3.93 3.07
N SER A 171 10.49 -4.66 4.18
CA SER A 171 9.38 -5.05 5.06
C SER A 171 8.57 -3.85 5.59
N PHE A 172 9.23 -2.73 5.92
CA PHE A 172 8.53 -1.51 6.32
C PHE A 172 7.66 -0.95 5.18
N LEU A 173 8.22 -0.86 3.97
CA LEU A 173 7.53 -0.30 2.81
C LEU A 173 6.41 -1.22 2.29
N GLU A 174 6.58 -2.54 2.36
CA GLU A 174 5.54 -3.53 2.05
C GLU A 174 4.28 -3.29 2.90
N GLU A 175 4.47 -3.17 4.22
CA GLU A 175 3.36 -2.91 5.13
C GLU A 175 2.77 -1.51 4.88
N PHE A 176 3.62 -0.51 4.65
CA PHE A 176 3.19 0.86 4.39
C PHE A 176 2.32 0.99 3.13
N GLU A 177 2.77 0.41 2.01
CA GLU A 177 2.02 0.34 0.76
C GLU A 177 0.72 -0.46 0.95
N TYR A 178 0.80 -1.63 1.58
CA TYR A 178 -0.36 -2.49 1.76
C TYR A 178 -1.44 -1.87 2.66
N ALA A 179 -1.06 -1.20 3.75
CA ALA A 179 -1.99 -0.51 4.64
C ALA A 179 -2.78 0.58 3.89
N PHE A 180 -2.10 1.38 3.07
CA PHE A 180 -2.76 2.38 2.23
C PHE A 180 -3.71 1.72 1.23
N LEU A 181 -3.25 0.67 0.54
CA LEU A 181 -4.02 0.01 -0.50
C LEU A 181 -5.27 -0.68 0.05
N LYS A 182 -5.15 -1.35 1.20
CA LYS A 182 -6.28 -1.98 1.90
C LYS A 182 -7.34 -0.95 2.30
N TYR A 183 -6.91 0.24 2.72
CA TYR A 183 -7.83 1.35 2.93
C TYR A 183 -8.44 1.86 1.62
N ILE A 184 -7.66 2.19 0.59
CA ILE A 184 -8.19 2.88 -0.60
C ILE A 184 -9.17 2.02 -1.41
N VAL A 185 -8.98 0.69 -1.45
CA VAL A 185 -9.87 -0.21 -2.21
C VAL A 185 -11.19 -0.50 -1.50
N ARG A 186 -11.31 -0.24 -0.18
CA ARG A 186 -12.54 -0.48 0.59
C ARG A 186 -13.12 0.74 1.31
N GLN A 187 -12.34 1.80 1.51
CA GLN A 187 -12.62 3.08 2.21
C GLN A 187 -13.31 2.98 3.58
N LYS A 188 -13.49 1.76 4.13
CA LYS A 188 -14.14 1.45 5.40
C LYS A 188 -13.21 0.69 6.36
N ASP A 189 -12.00 0.34 5.93
CA ASP A 189 -11.02 -0.37 6.78
C ASP A 189 -10.25 0.63 7.65
N GLU A 190 -10.81 0.92 8.83
CA GLU A 190 -10.20 1.84 9.80
C GLU A 190 -8.88 1.30 10.37
N ILE A 191 -8.71 -0.02 10.44
CA ILE A 191 -7.46 -0.63 10.94
C ILE A 191 -6.33 -0.31 9.96
N ALA A 192 -6.58 -0.49 8.66
CA ALA A 192 -5.64 -0.17 7.60
C ALA A 192 -5.32 1.33 7.55
N LEU A 193 -6.35 2.19 7.64
CA LEU A 193 -6.17 3.64 7.68
C LEU A 193 -5.30 4.07 8.87
N ASN A 194 -5.64 3.60 10.08
CA ASN A 194 -4.90 3.95 11.30
C ASN A 194 -3.45 3.47 11.21
N ARG A 195 -3.21 2.26 10.69
CA ARG A 195 -1.85 1.74 10.55
C ARG A 195 -1.05 2.54 9.54
N TRP A 196 -1.61 2.85 8.38
CA TRP A 196 -0.96 3.70 7.38
C TRP A 196 -0.59 5.07 7.95
N MET A 197 -1.54 5.73 8.63
CA MET A 197 -1.30 7.03 9.29
C MET A 197 -0.18 6.96 10.34
N ASN A 198 -0.16 5.89 11.14
CA ASN A 198 0.87 5.69 12.15
C ASN A 198 2.26 5.48 11.54
N LEU A 199 2.35 4.75 10.42
CA LEU A 199 3.60 4.58 9.68
C LEU A 199 4.10 5.90 9.08
N ILE A 200 3.22 6.74 8.54
CA ILE A 200 3.60 8.09 8.07
C ILE A 200 4.16 8.92 9.23
N GLN A 201 3.43 8.98 10.34
CA GLN A 201 3.84 9.76 11.51
C GLN A 201 5.14 9.25 12.11
N THR A 202 5.38 7.95 12.05
CA THR A 202 6.63 7.32 12.44
C THR A 202 7.80 7.85 11.62
N VAL A 203 7.66 7.94 10.30
CA VAL A 203 8.71 8.50 9.42
C VAL A 203 8.92 9.99 9.66
N TYR A 204 7.84 10.78 9.82
CA TYR A 204 7.94 12.22 10.09
C TYR A 204 8.61 12.55 11.44
N ASN A 205 8.59 11.61 12.39
CA ASN A 205 9.18 11.78 13.72
C ASN A 205 10.47 10.98 13.88
N ALA A 206 11.12 10.58 12.79
CA ALA A 206 12.38 9.85 12.83
C ALA A 206 13.56 10.71 13.34
N GLY A 207 13.54 12.01 13.02
CA GLY A 207 14.64 12.94 13.29
C GLY A 207 15.87 12.66 12.44
N GLU A 208 16.83 13.59 12.45
CA GLU A 208 18.12 13.49 11.77
C GLU A 208 18.80 12.12 11.89
N ARG A 209 18.89 11.55 13.12
CA ARG A 209 19.53 10.24 13.34
C ARG A 209 18.83 9.11 12.60
N GLY A 210 17.50 9.12 12.55
CA GLY A 210 16.73 8.13 11.81
C GLY A 210 17.02 8.24 10.31
N VAL A 211 17.01 9.47 9.79
CA VAL A 211 17.32 9.81 8.40
C VAL A 211 18.72 9.36 7.98
N GLU A 212 19.73 9.68 8.79
CA GLU A 212 21.12 9.29 8.55
C GLU A 212 21.29 7.75 8.59
N SER A 213 20.58 7.07 9.49
CA SER A 213 20.71 5.62 9.66
C SER A 213 20.05 4.79 8.55
N ALA A 214 19.08 5.35 7.82
CA ALA A 214 18.29 4.63 6.84
C ALA A 214 17.88 5.49 5.61
N PRO A 215 18.82 6.17 4.91
CA PRO A 215 18.49 7.15 3.88
C PRO A 215 17.65 6.57 2.72
N ASP A 216 17.86 5.30 2.36
CA ASP A 216 17.09 4.62 1.32
C ASP A 216 15.60 4.47 1.67
N LEU A 217 15.27 4.33 2.96
CA LEU A 217 13.87 4.30 3.41
C LEU A 217 13.18 5.62 3.07
N PHE A 218 13.80 6.75 3.40
CA PHE A 218 13.21 8.08 3.19
C PHE A 218 13.08 8.41 1.70
N ILE A 219 14.08 8.06 0.89
CA ILE A 219 14.02 8.22 -0.57
C ILE A 219 12.80 7.50 -1.16
N LYS A 220 12.62 6.22 -0.81
CA LYS A 220 11.49 5.43 -1.31
C LYS A 220 10.16 5.90 -0.72
N PHE A 221 10.15 6.24 0.57
CA PHE A 221 8.95 6.71 1.26
C PHE A 221 8.37 7.96 0.59
N VAL A 222 9.16 9.00 0.34
CA VAL A 222 8.65 10.22 -0.31
C VAL A 222 8.17 9.94 -1.73
N TYR A 223 8.82 9.04 -2.46
CA TYR A 223 8.36 8.61 -3.78
C TYR A 223 6.98 7.95 -3.73
N ILE A 224 6.77 7.02 -2.80
CA ILE A 224 5.50 6.30 -2.62
C ILE A 224 4.40 7.27 -2.17
N VAL A 225 4.68 8.12 -1.17
CA VAL A 225 3.74 9.09 -0.62
C VAL A 225 3.19 10.01 -1.72
N LYS A 226 4.02 10.47 -2.67
CA LYS A 226 3.55 11.28 -3.81
C LYS A 226 2.46 10.56 -4.62
N HIS A 227 2.60 9.27 -4.87
CA HIS A 227 1.60 8.49 -5.61
C HIS A 227 0.35 8.21 -4.79
N GLN A 228 0.50 7.97 -3.48
CA GLN A 228 -0.62 7.77 -2.57
C GLN A 228 -1.45 9.05 -2.41
N PHE A 229 -0.80 10.20 -2.20
CA PHE A 229 -1.47 11.50 -2.10
C PHE A 229 -2.19 11.86 -3.40
N ASN A 230 -1.72 11.36 -4.55
CA ASN A 230 -2.42 11.54 -5.82
C ASN A 230 -3.80 10.89 -5.89
N LEU A 231 -4.11 9.94 -5.01
CA LEU A 231 -5.40 9.28 -4.91
C LEU A 231 -6.33 9.89 -3.84
N LEU A 232 -5.78 10.73 -2.96
CA LEU A 232 -6.56 11.37 -1.89
C LEU A 232 -7.17 12.67 -2.39
N LYS A 233 -8.31 13.02 -1.80
CA LYS A 233 -8.97 14.29 -2.11
C LYS A 233 -8.19 15.42 -1.44
N ASN A 234 -8.30 16.63 -1.99
CA ASN A 234 -7.59 17.78 -1.44
C ASN A 234 -8.05 18.10 -0.01
N GLU A 235 -9.30 17.80 0.35
CA GLU A 235 -9.85 18.00 1.69
C GLU A 235 -9.17 17.09 2.73
N ASP A 236 -8.72 15.90 2.31
CA ASP A 236 -8.01 14.95 3.18
C ASP A 236 -6.55 15.39 3.43
N LEU A 237 -6.04 16.30 2.60
CA LEU A 237 -4.65 16.76 2.59
C LEU A 237 -4.48 18.18 3.15
N GLN A 238 -5.43 18.73 3.91
CA GLN A 238 -5.27 20.11 4.39
C GLN A 238 -4.05 20.26 5.34
N PRO A 239 -3.37 21.43 5.37
CA PRO A 239 -2.14 21.62 6.18
C PRO A 239 -2.31 21.37 7.68
N ASN A 240 -3.53 21.46 8.20
CA ASN A 240 -3.88 21.19 9.59
C ASN A 240 -4.23 19.71 9.88
N THR A 241 -4.18 18.84 8.87
CA THR A 241 -4.44 17.41 9.05
C THR A 241 -3.23 16.71 9.65
N LYS A 242 -3.48 15.62 10.37
CA LYS A 242 -2.41 14.72 10.85
C LYS A 242 -1.57 14.16 9.70
N LEU A 243 -2.05 14.17 8.46
CA LEU A 243 -1.33 13.60 7.32
C LEU A 243 -0.19 14.49 6.83
N ILE A 244 -0.35 15.81 6.97
CA ILE A 244 0.63 16.81 6.57
C ILE A 244 1.45 17.31 7.77
N ALA A 245 0.90 17.20 8.99
CA ALA A 245 1.61 17.56 10.21
C ALA A 245 2.92 16.76 10.37
N GLY A 246 4.05 17.46 10.25
CA GLY A 246 5.40 16.89 10.33
C GLY A 246 6.13 16.76 9.00
N VAL A 247 5.48 17.04 7.86
CA VAL A 247 6.12 16.89 6.54
C VAL A 247 7.27 17.89 6.33
N GLU A 248 7.14 19.13 6.81
CA GLU A 248 8.21 20.14 6.74
C GLU A 248 9.45 19.69 7.51
N LYS A 249 9.24 19.10 8.69
CA LYS A 249 10.31 18.62 9.56
C LYS A 249 11.12 17.51 8.89
N ILE A 250 10.45 16.54 8.27
CA ILE A 250 11.20 15.46 7.60
C ILE A 250 11.96 15.96 6.38
N ILE A 251 11.43 16.96 5.66
CA ILE A 251 12.14 17.61 4.55
C ILE A 251 13.38 18.33 5.06
N GLU A 252 13.27 19.07 6.17
CA GLU A 252 14.39 19.71 6.86
C GLU A 252 15.45 18.70 7.29
N ASP A 253 15.06 17.63 8.03
CA ASP A 253 15.97 16.56 8.44
C ASP A 253 16.69 15.93 7.22
N MET A 254 15.97 15.71 6.10
CA MET A 254 16.55 15.19 4.86
C MET A 254 17.55 16.17 4.22
N TYR A 255 17.35 17.48 4.33
CA TYR A 255 18.30 18.47 3.85
C TYR A 255 19.54 18.59 4.74
N ASP A 256 19.38 18.49 6.05
CA ASP A 256 20.45 18.73 7.01
C ASP A 256 21.46 17.59 7.02
N VAL A 257 20.98 16.34 7.12
CA VAL A 257 21.86 15.16 7.22
C VAL A 257 21.94 14.32 5.93
N GLY A 258 21.19 14.69 4.89
CA GLY A 258 21.09 13.88 3.70
C GLY A 258 22.33 13.85 2.81
N THR A 259 22.53 12.70 2.15
CA THR A 259 23.39 12.61 0.96
C THR A 259 22.84 13.48 -0.18
N VAL A 260 23.65 13.77 -1.20
CA VAL A 260 23.20 14.53 -2.40
C VAL A 260 21.88 13.97 -2.96
N LYS A 261 21.81 12.64 -3.11
CA LYS A 261 20.61 11.94 -3.60
C LYS A 261 19.41 12.15 -2.68
N LEU A 262 19.59 12.11 -1.36
CA LEU A 262 18.49 12.33 -0.42
C LEU A 262 17.98 13.77 -0.50
N LYS A 263 18.88 14.76 -0.61
CA LYS A 263 18.52 16.18 -0.77
C LYS A 263 17.75 16.43 -2.07
N GLU A 264 18.15 15.79 -3.17
CA GLU A 264 17.42 15.86 -4.45
C GLU A 264 15.97 15.33 -4.32
N HIS A 265 15.79 14.22 -3.59
CA HIS A 265 14.46 13.67 -3.34
C HIS A 265 13.63 14.53 -2.35
N ALA A 266 14.26 15.14 -1.35
CA ALA A 266 13.62 16.10 -0.47
C ALA A 266 13.09 17.31 -1.27
N GLN A 267 13.91 17.85 -2.18
CA GLN A 267 13.55 18.96 -3.05
C GLN A 267 12.41 18.60 -4.00
N ASP A 268 12.47 17.45 -4.67
CA ASP A 268 11.39 16.98 -5.55
C ASP A 268 10.08 16.72 -4.79
N PHE A 269 10.15 16.33 -3.52
CA PHE A 269 8.97 16.17 -2.68
C PHE A 269 8.40 17.52 -2.21
N GLU A 270 9.27 18.44 -1.79
CA GLU A 270 8.89 19.80 -1.41
C GLU A 270 8.19 20.54 -2.57
N ILE A 271 8.76 20.50 -3.77
CA ILE A 271 8.16 21.09 -4.97
C ILE A 271 6.77 20.49 -5.22
N TYR A 272 6.64 19.16 -5.13
CA TYR A 272 5.35 18.49 -5.28
C TYR A 272 4.30 19.00 -4.27
N LEU A 273 4.69 19.17 -3.01
CA LEU A 273 3.78 19.65 -1.96
C LEU A 273 3.41 21.12 -2.17
N ILE A 274 4.35 21.97 -2.61
CA ILE A 274 4.08 23.37 -2.96
C ILE A 274 3.11 23.46 -4.15
N ASP A 275 3.34 22.69 -5.21
CA ASP A 275 2.49 22.65 -6.40
C ASP A 275 1.06 22.19 -6.07
N ARG A 276 0.92 21.31 -5.07
CA ARG A 276 -0.38 20.90 -4.52
C ARG A 276 -1.00 21.91 -3.55
N GLY A 277 -0.31 22.99 -3.19
CA GLY A 277 -0.77 23.97 -2.21
C GLY A 277 -0.76 23.45 -0.76
N LEU A 278 0.01 22.40 -0.49
CA LEU A 278 0.13 21.77 0.84
C LEU A 278 1.20 22.43 1.70
N LEU A 279 2.21 23.01 1.04
CA LEU A 279 3.27 23.80 1.67
C LEU A 279 3.30 25.21 1.10
N LYS A 280 3.69 26.18 1.93
CA LYS A 280 3.98 27.53 1.47
C LYS A 280 5.37 27.57 0.86
N SER A 281 5.53 28.20 -0.30
CA SER A 281 6.85 28.46 -0.87
C SER A 281 7.68 29.25 0.12
N HIS A 282 8.66 28.59 0.74
CA HIS A 282 9.73 29.27 1.42
C HIS A 282 10.72 29.65 0.31
N LYS A 283 11.07 30.94 0.21
CA LYS A 283 12.22 31.33 -0.61
C LYS A 283 13.45 30.74 0.07
N LEU A 284 13.79 29.50 -0.27
CA LEU A 284 15.01 28.86 0.18
C LEU A 284 16.17 29.56 -0.50
N THR A 285 16.72 30.57 0.18
CA THR A 285 18.08 31.03 -0.08
C THR A 285 19.01 29.94 0.45
N PHE A 286 19.29 28.95 -0.39
CA PHE A 286 20.41 28.04 -0.16
C PHE A 286 21.70 28.86 -0.30
N ASN A 287 22.45 28.99 0.79
CA ASN A 287 23.82 29.51 0.80
C ASN A 287 24.82 28.38 0.52
#